data_AF-T1GZG5-F1
#
_entry.id   AF-T1GZG5-F1
#
_cell.length_a   1.000
_cell.length_b   1.000
_cell.length_c   1.000
_cell.angle_alpha   90.00
_cell.angle_beta   90.00
_cell.angle_gamma   90.00
#
_symmetry.space_group_name_H-M   'P 1'
#
loop_
_entity.id
_entity.type
_entity.pdbx_description
1 polymer ?
#
loop_
_entity_poly.entity_id
_entity_poly.type
_entity_poly.pdbx_seq_one_letter_code
_entity_poly.pdbx_strand_id
1 'polypeptide(L)'
;EQFPDWQGERKDWSKPVKLLEDKWKLVPAFLEIKGLVKQHIDSFNHFVNVDIKKIVQANKLVLSDADPLFYLKYLDVRVGKPESKMAST
;
A
#
# COMPACT_ATOMS: atom_id res chain seq x y z
N GLU A 1 44.00 -40.98 2.15
CA GLU A 1 42.94 -40.35 1.33
C GLU A 1 43.28 -38.87 1.22
N GLN A 2 43.49 -38.35 0.00
CA GLN A 2 43.87 -36.95 -0.24
C GLN A 2 42.61 -36.16 -0.58
N PHE A 3 42.29 -35.16 0.22
CA PHE A 3 41.21 -34.21 -0.04
C PHE A 3 41.61 -33.29 -1.21
N PRO A 4 40.70 -32.97 -2.14
CA PRO A 4 41.03 -32.14 -3.30
C PRO A 4 41.31 -30.69 -2.87
N ASP A 5 42.41 -30.13 -3.39
CA ASP A 5 42.84 -28.76 -3.13
C ASP A 5 41.92 -27.78 -3.87
N TRP A 6 40.91 -27.26 -3.18
CA TRP A 6 40.01 -26.24 -3.71
C TRP A 6 40.69 -24.88 -3.70
N GLN A 7 41.41 -24.55 -4.77
CA GLN A 7 41.84 -23.17 -5.03
C GLN A 7 40.67 -22.36 -5.63
N GLY A 8 39.67 -22.09 -4.80
CA GLY A 8 38.65 -21.10 -5.11
C GLY A 8 39.29 -19.72 -5.16
N GLU A 9 39.26 -19.06 -6.31
CA GLU A 9 39.72 -17.68 -6.47
C GLU A 9 39.16 -16.81 -5.34
N ARG A 10 40.03 -16.22 -4.51
CA ARG A 10 39.63 -15.24 -3.50
C ARG A 10 39.15 -13.99 -4.23
N LYS A 11 37.85 -13.94 -4.50
CA LYS A 11 37.19 -12.80 -5.12
C LYS A 11 37.35 -11.60 -4.18
N ASP A 12 38.23 -10.67 -4.53
CA ASP A 12 38.49 -9.45 -3.77
C ASP A 12 37.28 -8.53 -3.85
N TRP A 13 36.52 -8.46 -2.76
CA TRP A 13 35.31 -7.65 -2.59
C TRP A 13 35.60 -6.15 -2.45
N SER A 14 36.87 -5.77 -2.36
CA SER A 14 37.31 -4.38 -2.21
C SER A 14 37.35 -3.62 -3.53
N LYS A 15 37.15 -4.32 -4.65
CA LYS A 15 37.15 -3.71 -5.98
C LYS A 15 35.87 -2.89 -6.21
N PRO A 16 35.97 -1.66 -6.74
CA PRO A 16 34.80 -0.86 -7.05
C PRO A 16 33.93 -1.59 -8.07
N VAL A 17 32.62 -1.62 -7.83
CA VAL A 17 31.63 -2.21 -8.74
C VAL A 17 31.82 -1.57 -10.12
N LYS A 18 32.03 -2.39 -11.15
CA LYS A 18 32.20 -1.91 -12.53
C LYS A 18 31.08 -0.92 -12.88
N LEU A 19 31.44 0.16 -13.55
CA LEU A 19 30.49 1.13 -14.07
C LEU A 19 29.65 0.42 -15.14
N LEU A 20 28.48 -0.11 -14.75
CA LEU A 20 27.49 -0.57 -15.72
C LEU A 20 26.97 0.68 -16.42
N GLU A 21 27.37 0.86 -17.69
CA GLU A 21 26.86 1.92 -18.58
C GLU A 21 25.32 1.95 -18.64
N ASP A 22 24.67 0.84 -18.27
CA ASP A 22 23.22 0.63 -18.35
C ASP A 22 22.47 0.77 -17.01
N LYS A 23 23.12 1.20 -15.92
CA LYS A 23 22.43 1.41 -14.62
C LYS A 23 21.24 2.37 -14.74
N TRP A 24 21.31 3.35 -15.63
CA TRP A 24 20.22 4.30 -15.86
C TRP A 24 19.00 3.65 -16.52
N LYS A 25 19.16 2.53 -17.26
CA LYS A 25 18.04 1.77 -17.86
C LYS A 25 17.16 1.07 -16.81
N LEU A 26 17.67 0.87 -15.60
CA LEU A 26 16.90 0.31 -14.48
C LEU A 26 15.84 1.28 -13.95
N VAL A 27 16.07 2.58 -14.06
CA VAL A 27 15.13 3.61 -13.59
C VAL A 27 13.81 3.55 -14.37
N PRO A 28 13.79 3.63 -15.72
CA PRO A 28 12.54 3.52 -16.48
C PRO A 28 11.89 2.14 -16.30
N ALA A 29 12.65 1.04 -16.28
CA ALA A 29 12.11 -0.29 -16.03
C ALA A 29 11.46 -0.44 -14.64
N PHE A 30 12.04 0.18 -13.61
CA PHE A 30 11.47 0.20 -12.26
C PHE A 30 10.22 1.07 -12.18
N LEU A 31 10.22 2.20 -12.89
CA LEU A 31 9.07 3.10 -12.99
C LEU A 31 7.90 2.47 -13.73
N GLU A 32 8.14 1.67 -14.78
CA GLU A 32 7.09 0.92 -15.48
C GLU A 32 6.41 -0.12 -14.58
N ILE A 33 7.18 -0.86 -13.79
CA ILE A 33 6.65 -1.98 -12.98
C ILE A 33 6.00 -1.48 -11.69
N LYS A 34 6.63 -0.52 -11.00
CA LYS A 34 6.14 -0.04 -9.70
C LYS A 34 5.33 1.23 -9.78
N GLY A 35 5.47 2.07 -10.81
CA GLY A 35 4.78 3.36 -10.91
C GLY A 35 5.25 4.38 -9.85
N LEU A 36 5.38 5.65 -10.23
CA LEU A 36 5.79 6.71 -9.29
C LEU A 36 4.80 6.92 -8.12
N VAL A 37 3.51 6.65 -8.33
CA VAL A 37 2.43 7.06 -7.39
C VAL A 37 1.70 5.85 -6.80
N LYS A 38 2.18 4.63 -7.06
CA LYS A 38 1.47 3.40 -6.70
C LYS A 38 1.25 3.25 -5.20
N GLN A 39 2.19 3.67 -4.37
CA GLN A 39 2.06 3.59 -2.92
C GLN A 39 0.87 4.39 -2.38
N HIS A 40 0.63 5.58 -2.95
CA HIS A 40 -0.50 6.42 -2.54
C HIS A 40 -1.84 5.81 -3.00
N ILE A 41 -1.89 5.28 -4.23
CA ILE A 41 -3.09 4.64 -4.78
C ILE A 41 -3.42 3.35 -4.01
N ASP A 42 -2.41 2.51 -3.75
CA ASP A 42 -2.58 1.25 -3.02
C ASP A 42 -3.06 1.50 -1.58
N SER A 43 -2.48 2.50 -0.90
CA SER A 43 -2.91 2.92 0.43
C SER A 43 -4.37 3.42 0.43
N PHE A 44 -4.74 4.26 -0.54
CA PHE A 44 -6.11 4.74 -0.68
C PHE A 44 -7.10 3.60 -0.97
N ASN A 45 -6.75 2.67 -1.87
CA ASN A 45 -7.56 1.50 -2.15
C ASN A 45 -7.74 0.60 -0.92
N HIS A 46 -6.69 0.41 -0.11
CA HIS A 46 -6.80 -0.34 1.13
C HIS A 46 -7.73 0.36 2.13
N PHE A 47 -7.57 1.68 2.28
CA PHE A 47 -8.40 2.49 3.16
C PHE A 47 -9.89 2.37 2.81
N VAL A 48 -10.23 2.56 1.53
CA VAL A 48 -11.61 2.53 1.02
C VAL A 48 -12.23 1.13 1.16
N ASN A 49 -11.47 0.06 0.92
CA ASN A 49 -12.02 -1.30 0.90
C ASN A 49 -12.08 -1.96 2.28
N VAL A 50 -11.14 -1.60 3.16
CA VAL A 50 -10.89 -2.33 4.42
C VAL A 50 -11.03 -1.40 5.62
N ASP A 51 -10.21 -0.37 5.72
CA ASP A 51 -10.08 0.35 6.99
C ASP A 51 -11.29 1.21 7.33
N ILE A 52 -11.96 1.81 6.33
CA ILE A 52 -13.20 2.56 6.57
C ILE A 52 -14.29 1.66 7.20
N LYS A 53 -14.36 0.39 6.79
CA LYS A 53 -15.31 -0.58 7.36
C LYS A 53 -14.96 -0.91 8.80
N LYS A 54 -13.68 -1.11 9.10
CA LYS A 54 -13.20 -1.34 10.47
C LYS A 54 -13.51 -0.14 11.39
N ILE A 55 -13.30 1.08 10.90
CA ILE A 55 -13.57 2.32 11.66
C ILE A 55 -15.06 2.41 12.00
N VAL A 56 -15.95 2.17 11.03
CA VAL A 56 -17.39 2.18 11.25
C VAL A 56 -17.83 1.04 12.17
N GLN A 57 -17.24 -0.14 12.03
CA GLN A 57 -17.54 -1.29 12.90
C GLN A 57 -17.11 -1.06 14.36
N ALA A 58 -15.98 -0.38 14.57
CA ALA A 58 -15.53 0.00 15.91
C ALA A 58 -16.52 0.98 16.58
N ASN A 59 -17.10 1.90 15.80
CA ASN A 59 -18.05 2.92 16.27
C ASN A 59 -19.51 2.57 15.91
N LYS A 60 -19.84 1.28 15.85
CA LYS A 60 -21.09 0.77 15.27
C LYS A 60 -22.40 1.21 15.94
N LEU A 61 -22.35 1.74 17.17
CA LEU A 61 -23.54 2.03 17.97
C LEU A 61 -23.48 3.46 18.50
N VAL A 62 -24.57 4.20 18.29
CA VAL A 62 -24.83 5.50 18.89
C VAL A 62 -26.08 5.36 19.76
N LEU A 63 -25.93 5.63 21.04
CA LEU A 63 -26.99 5.55 22.04
C LEU A 63 -27.58 6.94 22.27
N SER A 64 -28.88 7.00 22.53
CA SER A 64 -29.54 8.23 22.97
C SER A 64 -29.41 8.39 24.47
N ASP A 65 -29.03 9.60 24.91
CA ASP A 65 -28.98 9.93 26.34
C ASP A 65 -30.40 10.12 26.93
N ALA A 66 -31.39 10.43 26.09
CA ALA A 66 -32.75 10.74 26.53
C ALA A 66 -33.68 9.51 26.58
N ASP A 67 -33.49 8.52 25.71
CA ASP A 67 -34.30 7.29 25.66
C ASP A 67 -33.41 6.06 25.44
N PRO A 68 -33.24 5.18 26.45
CA PRO A 68 -32.45 3.97 26.34
C PRO A 68 -32.90 2.96 25.29
N LEU A 69 -34.16 3.04 24.82
CA LEU A 69 -34.71 2.15 23.79
C LEU A 69 -34.38 2.62 22.38
N PHE A 70 -33.96 3.88 22.21
CA PHE A 70 -33.61 4.46 20.92
C PHE A 70 -32.10 4.44 20.71
N TYR A 71 -31.66 3.71 19.68
CA TYR A 71 -30.27 3.65 19.27
C TYR A 71 -30.14 3.61 17.74
N LEU A 72 -29.01 4.12 17.25
CA LEU A 72 -28.61 3.99 15.86
C LEU A 72 -27.46 3.00 15.77
N LYS A 73 -27.59 2.03 14.84
CA LYS A 73 -26.55 1.05 14.58
C LYS A 73 -26.08 1.13 13.13
N TYR A 74 -24.80 1.39 12.93
CA TYR A 74 -24.18 1.28 11.61
C TYR A 74 -24.05 -0.20 11.23
N LEU A 75 -24.62 -0.57 10.08
CA LEU A 75 -24.58 -1.94 9.56
C LEU A 75 -23.47 -2.16 8.54
N ASP A 76 -23.26 -1.21 7.64
CA ASP A 76 -22.27 -1.28 6.56
C ASP A 76 -21.93 0.14 6.08
N VAL A 77 -20.80 0.29 5.39
CA VAL A 77 -20.36 1.54 4.76
C VAL A 77 -19.82 1.28 3.35
N ARG A 78 -20.18 2.16 2.41
CA ARG A 78 -19.81 2.03 1.00
C ARG A 78 -19.42 3.39 0.43
N VAL A 79 -18.38 3.39 -0.39
CA VAL A 79 -17.98 4.57 -1.16
C VAL A 79 -18.69 4.52 -2.51
N GLY A 80 -19.51 5.55 -2.78
CA GLY A 80 -20.24 5.70 -4.04
C GLY A 80 -19.36 6.22 -5.18
N LYS A 81 -19.95 6.38 -6.35
CA LYS A 81 -19.30 7.07 -7.46
C LYS A 81 -19.23 8.57 -7.16
N PRO A 82 -18.23 9.30 -7.68
CA PRO A 82 -18.14 10.74 -7.50
C PRO A 82 -19.36 11.41 -8.14
N GLU A 83 -20.05 12.25 -7.37
CA GLU A 83 -21.18 13.06 -7.83
C GLU A 83 -20.93 14.52 -7.46
N SER A 84 -21.06 15.42 -8.43
CA SER A 84 -21.06 16.86 -8.16
C SER A 84 -22.50 17.32 -7.99
N LYS A 85 -22.89 17.67 -6.77
CA LYS A 85 -24.14 18.42 -6.55
C LYS A 85 -23.88 19.87 -6.91
N MET A 86 -24.09 20.23 -8.18
CA MET A 86 -24.37 21.64 -8.48
C MET A 86 -25.69 21.96 -7.81
N ALA A 87 -25.63 22.79 -6.76
CA ALA A 87 -26.82 23.43 -6.24
C ALA A 87 -27.42 24.23 -7.40
N SER A 88 -28.54 23.76 -7.93
CA SER A 88 -29.42 24.56 -8.77
C SER A 88 -29.97 25.67 -7.90
N THR A 89 -29.26 26.80 -7.90
CA THR A 89 -29.76 28.12 -7.52
C THR A 89 -30.49 28.71 -8.71
#